data_AF-A0AA43CM29-F1
#
_entry.id   AF-A0AA43CM29-F1
#
_cell.length_a   1.000
_cell.length_b   1.000
_cell.length_c   1.000
_cell.angle_alpha   90.00
_cell.angle_beta   90.00
_cell.angle_gamma   90.00
#
_symmetry.space_group_name_H-M   'P 1'
#
loop_
_entity.id
_entity.type
_entity.pdbx_description
1 polymer ?
#
loop_
_entity_poly.entity_id
_entity_poly.type
_entity_poly.pdbx_seq_one_letter_code
_entity_poly.pdbx_strand_id
1 'polypeptide(L)'
;MAESVLVAMSGGVDSSVAALLLKERGYDVVGAHMKLWDYTEVGADMFRDGRCCSLDAVNDCRAICDAIDAPFYVLNLSRQFREVVIDNFVDEYKAGRTPNPCVRCNTNVKWEPFLQKAKELGCDYIATGHYAQIESDGEQLLLRKGVDASRDQSYFLWGLQQDALAMTLMPLGGMHKSEVREVARRHGLKTAEKAESREICFVADDDYHRFLRDWDDKQKIPAAPGDIVDQQGAVLGQHEGTAYYTIGQRRGLGLSHPTPLYVLDIDADNNRVIVGDDSALLTSEMTVESVNWIGRIPLEEPTASCGPPGPSRLPRRPAQSGTPRNDNTPDDASSLPERSRGATNDDTLNVYVKIRYQHPAAEAQLVSLTDNTVRVTFDTKQRAVTPGQSAVFYDDDVLLGGGLIR
;
A
#
# COMPACT_ATOMS: atom_id res chain seq x y z
N MET A 1 -18.29 31.68 -6.32
CA MET A 1 -16.88 31.95 -5.95
C MET A 1 -16.06 30.79 -6.47
N ALA A 2 -14.77 30.98 -6.76
CA ALA A 2 -13.90 29.85 -7.09
C ALA A 2 -13.81 28.92 -5.87
N GLU A 3 -13.89 27.62 -6.09
CA GLU A 3 -13.63 26.64 -5.03
C GLU A 3 -12.15 26.70 -4.64
N SER A 4 -11.88 26.56 -3.35
CA SER A 4 -10.55 26.71 -2.77
C SER A 4 -9.93 25.35 -2.46
N VAL A 5 -8.62 25.20 -2.73
CA VAL A 5 -7.94 23.91 -2.62
C VAL A 5 -6.56 24.05 -1.97
N LEU A 6 -6.33 23.26 -0.93
CA LEU A 6 -5.01 23.13 -0.31
C LEU A 6 -4.22 22.01 -1.00
N VAL A 7 -3.12 22.34 -1.67
CA VAL A 7 -2.32 21.39 -2.46
C VAL A 7 -1.09 20.95 -1.66
N ALA A 8 -0.93 19.64 -1.48
CA ALA A 8 0.22 19.04 -0.80
C ALA A 8 1.44 19.04 -1.74
N MET A 9 2.48 19.79 -1.37
CA MET A 9 3.65 20.02 -2.19
C MET A 9 4.91 19.39 -1.60
N SER A 10 5.52 18.45 -2.32
CA SER A 10 6.73 17.73 -1.90
C SER A 10 8.02 18.35 -2.44
N GLY A 11 7.93 19.37 -3.30
CA GLY A 11 9.06 19.92 -4.06
C GLY A 11 9.44 19.06 -5.27
N GLY A 12 8.62 18.07 -5.60
CA GLY A 12 8.72 17.25 -6.81
C GLY A 12 7.90 17.83 -7.98
N VAL A 13 8.13 17.27 -9.17
CA VAL A 13 7.40 17.66 -10.39
C VAL A 13 5.90 17.42 -10.27
N ASP A 14 5.48 16.33 -9.64
CA ASP A 14 4.08 15.90 -9.60
C ASP A 14 3.21 16.89 -8.84
N SER A 15 3.57 17.20 -7.59
CA SER A 15 2.81 18.18 -6.82
C SER A 15 2.86 19.59 -7.42
N SER A 16 3.96 19.93 -8.12
CA SER A 16 4.09 21.22 -8.79
C SER A 16 3.09 21.32 -9.96
N VAL A 17 3.02 20.29 -10.79
CA VAL A 17 2.08 20.21 -11.92
C VAL A 17 0.64 20.10 -11.42
N ALA A 18 0.38 19.36 -10.33
CA ALA A 18 -0.95 19.28 -9.73
C ALA A 18 -1.46 20.67 -9.30
N ALA A 19 -0.62 21.46 -8.62
CA ALA A 19 -0.97 22.83 -8.24
C ALA A 19 -1.26 23.73 -9.46
N LEU A 20 -0.43 23.62 -10.50
CA LEU A 20 -0.59 24.38 -11.73
C LEU A 20 -1.87 24.03 -12.47
N LEU A 21 -2.17 22.74 -12.65
CA LEU A 21 -3.39 22.27 -13.32
C LEU A 21 -4.66 22.73 -12.57
N LEU A 22 -4.62 22.75 -11.24
CA LEU A 22 -5.75 23.26 -10.45
C LEU A 22 -5.93 24.77 -10.62
N LYS A 23 -4.84 25.54 -10.66
CA LYS A 23 -4.90 26.98 -10.95
C LYS A 23 -5.47 27.24 -12.35
N GLU A 24 -5.04 26.49 -13.37
CA GLU A 24 -5.56 26.60 -14.74
C GLU A 24 -7.05 26.24 -14.84
N ARG A 25 -7.54 25.32 -14.00
CA ARG A 25 -8.96 24.95 -13.90
C ARG A 25 -9.79 25.99 -13.12
N GLY A 26 -9.17 27.05 -12.60
CA GLY A 26 -9.86 28.15 -11.93
C GLY A 26 -10.07 27.96 -10.42
N TYR A 27 -9.41 27.00 -9.79
CA TYR A 27 -9.43 26.87 -8.33
C TYR A 27 -8.62 27.98 -7.65
N ASP A 28 -9.05 28.38 -6.46
CA ASP A 28 -8.24 29.21 -5.57
C ASP A 28 -7.24 28.33 -4.82
N VAL A 29 -6.02 28.28 -5.34
CA VAL A 29 -4.96 27.36 -4.89
C VAL A 29 -4.22 27.94 -3.68
N VAL A 30 -4.10 27.13 -2.64
CA VAL A 30 -3.19 27.33 -1.50
C VAL A 30 -2.17 26.21 -1.50
N GLY A 31 -0.87 26.52 -1.50
CA GLY A 31 0.19 25.52 -1.41
C GLY A 31 0.57 25.22 0.04
N ALA A 32 0.87 23.97 0.36
CA ALA A 32 1.46 23.62 1.64
C ALA A 32 2.48 22.48 1.54
N HIS A 33 3.61 22.65 2.20
CA HIS A 33 4.66 21.63 2.33
C HIS A 33 4.64 21.03 3.73
N MET A 34 4.77 19.70 3.81
CA MET A 34 4.86 18.98 5.09
C MET A 34 6.33 18.69 5.42
N LYS A 35 6.85 19.31 6.48
CA LYS A 35 8.14 18.93 7.07
C LYS A 35 7.92 17.72 7.97
N LEU A 36 8.40 16.56 7.54
CA LEU A 36 8.12 15.27 8.18
C LEU A 36 9.26 14.73 9.05
N TRP A 37 10.52 15.11 8.86
CA TRP A 37 11.61 14.77 9.78
C TRP A 37 12.78 15.73 9.59
N ASP A 38 13.69 15.75 10.55
CA ASP A 38 14.97 16.43 10.43
C ASP A 38 16.10 15.42 10.28
N TYR A 39 16.95 15.58 9.26
CA TYR A 39 18.03 14.65 8.97
C TYR A 39 19.04 14.57 10.14
N THR A 40 19.21 15.68 10.87
CA THR A 40 20.03 15.73 12.08
C THR A 40 19.50 14.83 13.21
N GLU A 41 18.18 14.63 13.28
CA GLU A 41 17.55 13.80 14.32
C GLU A 41 17.60 12.31 13.97
N VAL A 42 17.55 11.97 12.68
CA VAL A 42 17.52 10.57 12.19
C VAL A 42 18.89 10.01 11.79
N GLY A 43 19.99 10.75 11.94
CA GLY A 43 21.36 10.24 11.71
C GLY A 43 21.82 10.23 10.25
N ALA A 44 21.13 11.00 9.41
CA ALA A 44 21.44 11.15 7.99
C ALA A 44 22.23 12.45 7.74
N ASP A 45 23.07 12.45 6.71
CA ASP A 45 23.96 13.58 6.41
C ASP A 45 23.15 14.67 5.68
N MET A 46 22.99 15.83 6.33
CA MET A 46 22.26 16.98 5.78
C MET A 46 22.75 17.40 4.38
N PHE A 47 24.02 17.15 4.05
CA PHE A 47 24.62 17.59 2.79
C PHE A 47 24.52 16.55 1.67
N ARG A 48 24.19 15.29 1.97
CA ARG A 48 24.08 14.21 0.98
C ARG A 48 22.65 13.74 0.72
N ASP A 49 21.76 13.84 1.72
CA ASP A 49 20.51 13.07 1.72
C ASP A 49 19.24 13.88 1.37
N GLY A 50 19.41 15.09 0.82
CA GLY A 50 18.38 16.10 0.57
C GLY A 50 17.30 15.74 -0.48
N ARG A 51 16.48 14.71 -0.22
CA ARG A 51 15.54 14.17 -1.22
C ARG A 51 14.07 14.56 -1.05
N CYS A 52 13.63 15.12 0.08
CA CYS A 52 12.23 15.61 0.22
C CYS A 52 12.02 16.65 1.34
N CYS A 53 12.70 16.50 2.48
CA CYS A 53 12.61 17.43 3.62
C CYS A 53 13.78 18.44 3.65
N SER A 54 14.36 18.76 2.50
CA SER A 54 15.46 19.73 2.41
C SER A 54 14.93 21.16 2.31
N LEU A 55 15.76 22.14 2.70
CA LEU A 55 15.47 23.56 2.48
C LEU A 55 15.22 23.84 0.98
N ASP A 56 15.89 23.13 0.09
CA ASP A 56 15.69 23.25 -1.35
C ASP A 56 14.28 22.82 -1.77
N ALA A 57 13.73 21.74 -1.22
CA ALA A 57 12.35 21.32 -1.52
C ALA A 57 11.33 22.38 -1.09
N VAL A 58 11.52 23.01 0.07
CA VAL A 58 10.66 24.11 0.54
C VAL A 58 10.74 25.32 -0.39
N ASN A 59 11.95 25.66 -0.85
CA ASN A 59 12.17 26.77 -1.77
C ASN A 59 11.59 26.48 -3.16
N ASP A 60 11.72 25.25 -3.65
CA ASP A 60 11.08 24.80 -4.90
C ASP A 60 9.56 24.95 -4.80
N CYS A 61 8.94 24.48 -3.70
CA CYS A 61 7.49 24.66 -3.48
C CYS A 61 7.08 26.13 -3.48
N ARG A 62 7.80 26.97 -2.73
CA ARG A 62 7.52 28.41 -2.66
C ARG A 62 7.60 29.06 -4.04
N ALA A 63 8.65 28.77 -4.82
CA ALA A 63 8.81 29.33 -6.16
C ALA A 63 7.66 28.96 -7.11
N ILE A 64 7.11 27.74 -6.98
CA ILE A 64 5.91 27.33 -7.74
C ILE A 64 4.68 28.13 -7.29
N CYS A 65 4.45 28.26 -5.98
CA CYS A 65 3.34 29.05 -5.45
C CYS A 65 3.41 30.52 -5.87
N ASP A 66 4.59 31.13 -5.81
CA ASP A 66 4.81 32.50 -6.27
C ASP A 66 4.50 32.65 -7.76
N ALA A 67 4.87 31.66 -8.59
CA ALA A 67 4.63 31.67 -10.03
C ALA A 67 3.14 31.57 -10.40
N ILE A 68 2.32 30.96 -9.56
CA ILE A 68 0.87 30.82 -9.76
C ILE A 68 0.04 31.78 -8.90
N ASP A 69 0.69 32.74 -8.24
CA ASP A 69 0.08 33.70 -7.30
C ASP A 69 -0.82 32.97 -6.27
N ALA A 70 -0.19 32.09 -5.49
CA ALA A 70 -0.83 31.29 -4.46
C ALA A 70 -0.12 31.47 -3.11
N PRO A 71 -0.86 31.57 -1.98
CA PRO A 71 -0.25 31.54 -0.66
C PRO A 71 0.42 30.18 -0.39
N PHE A 72 1.49 30.20 0.40
CA PHE A 72 2.28 29.01 0.72
C PHE A 72 2.54 28.86 2.22
N TYR A 73 2.28 27.65 2.75
CA TYR A 73 2.48 27.30 4.15
C TYR A 73 3.48 26.14 4.31
N VAL A 74 4.11 26.08 5.48
CA VAL A 74 4.91 24.92 5.90
C VAL A 74 4.30 24.34 7.17
N LEU A 75 3.91 23.07 7.11
CA LEU A 75 3.33 22.33 8.22
C LEU A 75 4.42 21.43 8.81
N ASN A 76 4.80 21.68 10.06
CA ASN A 76 5.74 20.83 10.76
C ASN A 76 5.01 19.65 11.40
N LEU A 77 5.16 18.47 10.82
CA LEU A 77 4.56 17.22 11.27
C LEU A 77 5.62 16.23 11.76
N SER A 78 6.84 16.70 12.03
CA SER A 78 7.98 15.85 12.40
C SER A 78 7.75 14.97 13.63
N ARG A 79 7.10 15.54 14.65
CA ARG A 79 6.74 14.80 15.86
C ARG A 79 5.76 13.66 15.55
N GLN A 80 4.68 13.96 14.84
CA GLN A 80 3.66 12.97 14.48
C GLN A 80 4.24 11.90 13.56
N PHE A 81 5.08 12.29 12.60
CA PHE A 81 5.79 11.35 11.74
C PHE A 81 6.68 10.41 12.53
N ARG A 82 7.44 10.92 13.51
CA ARG A 82 8.25 10.08 14.40
C ARG A 82 7.40 9.07 15.16
N GLU A 83 6.42 9.57 15.91
CA GLU A 83 5.59 8.75 16.82
C GLU A 83 4.77 7.70 16.04
N VAL A 84 4.26 8.07 14.87
CA VAL A 84 3.34 7.20 14.11
C VAL A 84 4.07 6.32 13.12
N VAL A 85 5.12 6.81 12.46
CA VAL A 85 5.77 6.09 11.34
C VAL A 85 7.11 5.50 11.76
N ILE A 86 8.00 6.30 12.36
CA ILE A 86 9.35 5.83 12.68
C ILE A 86 9.33 4.82 13.83
N ASP A 87 8.64 5.13 14.92
CA ASP A 87 8.58 4.25 16.09
C ASP A 87 7.93 2.90 15.70
N ASN A 88 6.81 2.95 14.97
CA ASN A 88 6.19 1.73 14.41
C ASN A 88 7.13 0.96 13.47
N PHE A 89 7.88 1.65 12.61
CA PHE A 89 8.82 1.02 11.70
C PHE A 89 9.86 0.21 12.48
N VAL A 90 10.45 0.80 13.52
CA VAL A 90 11.43 0.11 14.38
C VAL A 90 10.79 -1.06 15.13
N ASP A 91 9.62 -0.85 15.73
CA ASP A 91 8.94 -1.87 16.53
C ASP A 91 8.53 -3.10 15.70
N GLU A 92 8.06 -2.89 14.46
CA GLU A 92 7.70 -3.98 13.56
C GLU A 92 8.92 -4.81 13.15
N TYR A 93 10.06 -4.18 12.81
CA TYR A 93 11.29 -4.91 12.51
C TYR A 93 11.82 -5.67 13.73
N LYS A 94 11.76 -5.08 14.92
CA LYS A 94 12.14 -5.77 16.17
C LYS A 94 11.26 -6.99 16.45
N ALA A 95 10.00 -6.94 16.04
CA ALA A 95 9.07 -8.05 16.14
C ALA A 95 9.14 -9.03 14.96
N GLY A 96 10.19 -8.96 14.12
CA GLY A 96 10.40 -9.88 12.99
C GLY A 96 9.49 -9.63 11.78
N ARG A 97 8.78 -8.50 11.74
CA ARG A 97 7.85 -8.14 10.66
C ARG A 97 8.46 -7.07 9.76
N THR A 98 7.95 -6.94 8.54
CA THR A 98 8.44 -5.95 7.57
C THR A 98 7.36 -4.90 7.30
N PRO A 99 7.41 -3.72 7.96
CA PRO A 99 6.37 -2.70 7.87
C PRO A 99 6.32 -2.00 6.52
N ASN A 100 5.16 -1.42 6.19
CA ASN A 100 5.01 -0.45 5.11
C ASN A 100 4.81 0.97 5.67
N PRO A 101 5.89 1.77 5.84
CA PRO A 101 5.80 3.10 6.44
C PRO A 101 5.03 4.10 5.56
N CYS A 102 5.01 3.92 4.24
CA CYS A 102 4.37 4.85 3.30
C CYS A 102 2.85 4.84 3.43
N VAL A 103 2.24 3.65 3.55
CA VAL A 103 0.79 3.51 3.80
C VAL A 103 0.41 4.23 5.09
N ARG A 104 1.11 3.90 6.19
CA ARG A 104 0.82 4.48 7.51
C ARG A 104 1.03 5.99 7.52
N CYS A 105 2.08 6.49 6.85
CA CYS A 105 2.32 7.91 6.68
C CYS A 105 1.18 8.59 5.91
N ASN A 106 0.72 8.02 4.79
CA ASN A 106 -0.36 8.60 4.01
C ASN A 106 -1.65 8.72 4.83
N THR A 107 -2.04 7.66 5.54
CA THR A 107 -3.26 7.62 6.33
C THR A 107 -3.19 8.56 7.54
N ASN A 108 -2.17 8.39 8.40
CA ASN A 108 -2.18 8.96 9.75
C ASN A 108 -1.30 10.20 9.93
N VAL A 109 -0.48 10.55 8.93
CA VAL A 109 0.42 11.72 9.01
C VAL A 109 0.12 12.73 7.92
N LYS A 110 -0.16 12.29 6.69
CA LYS A 110 -0.43 13.21 5.59
C LYS A 110 -1.89 13.60 5.54
N TRP A 111 -2.82 12.66 5.37
CA TRP A 111 -4.20 13.02 5.05
C TRP A 111 -4.92 13.72 6.20
N GLU A 112 -4.95 13.12 7.39
CA GLU A 112 -5.73 13.65 8.51
C GLU A 112 -5.27 15.07 8.94
N PRO A 113 -3.98 15.34 9.20
CA PRO A 113 -3.53 16.70 9.52
C PRO A 113 -3.75 17.70 8.38
N PHE A 114 -3.69 17.25 7.13
CA PHE A 114 -3.86 18.13 5.97
C PHE A 114 -5.31 18.50 5.72
N LEU A 115 -6.23 17.55 5.88
CA LEU A 115 -7.67 17.79 5.89
C LEU A 115 -8.05 18.75 7.02
N GLN A 116 -7.49 18.56 8.21
CA GLN A 116 -7.69 19.47 9.32
C GLN A 116 -7.19 20.88 8.97
N LYS A 117 -6.01 21.00 8.36
CA LYS A 117 -5.47 22.29 7.96
C LYS A 117 -6.29 22.98 6.86
N ALA A 118 -6.78 22.22 5.89
CA ALA A 118 -7.66 22.72 4.85
C ALA A 118 -8.93 23.34 5.46
N LYS A 119 -9.56 22.64 6.42
CA LYS A 119 -10.72 23.16 7.16
C LYS A 119 -10.42 24.46 7.91
N GLU A 120 -9.27 24.55 8.58
CA GLU A 120 -8.85 25.78 9.29
C GLU A 120 -8.63 26.97 8.36
N LEU A 121 -8.14 26.71 7.14
CA LEU A 121 -7.90 27.74 6.12
C LEU A 121 -9.18 28.07 5.33
N GLY A 122 -10.28 27.36 5.57
CA GLY A 122 -11.53 27.52 4.83
C GLY A 122 -11.46 26.95 3.41
N CYS A 123 -10.56 25.99 3.15
CA CYS A 123 -10.47 25.31 1.86
C CYS A 123 -11.60 24.30 1.67
N ASP A 124 -12.17 24.28 0.47
CA ASP A 124 -13.22 23.34 0.06
C ASP A 124 -12.66 21.93 -0.20
N TYR A 125 -11.40 21.83 -0.64
CA TYR A 125 -10.73 20.56 -0.94
C TYR A 125 -9.26 20.54 -0.51
N ILE A 126 -8.69 19.34 -0.46
CA ILE A 126 -7.26 19.11 -0.55
C ILE A 126 -6.91 18.50 -1.91
N ALA A 127 -5.66 18.67 -2.34
CA ALA A 127 -5.15 17.97 -3.52
C ALA A 127 -3.77 17.39 -3.27
N THR A 128 -3.48 16.27 -3.94
CA THR A 128 -2.16 15.65 -3.90
C THR A 128 -1.68 15.27 -5.30
N GLY A 129 -0.37 15.11 -5.46
CA GLY A 129 0.23 14.62 -6.71
C GLY A 129 0.17 13.09 -6.87
N HIS A 130 -0.76 12.40 -6.21
CA HIS A 130 -0.86 10.94 -6.34
C HIS A 130 -1.47 10.53 -7.68
N TYR A 131 -0.94 9.46 -8.26
CA TYR A 131 -1.47 8.82 -9.46
C TYR A 131 -2.55 7.79 -9.10
N ALA A 132 -3.73 8.30 -8.76
CA ALA A 132 -4.95 7.53 -8.54
C ALA A 132 -6.15 8.42 -8.90
N GLN A 133 -7.33 7.82 -9.04
CA GLN A 133 -8.53 8.52 -9.49
C GLN A 133 -9.64 8.34 -8.45
N ILE A 134 -10.42 9.40 -8.23
CA ILE A 134 -11.60 9.35 -7.36
C ILE A 134 -12.80 9.61 -8.25
N GLU A 135 -13.74 8.67 -8.25
CA GLU A 135 -14.97 8.74 -9.04
C GLU A 135 -16.18 8.47 -8.15
N SER A 136 -17.37 8.89 -8.58
CA SER A 136 -18.62 8.53 -7.92
C SER A 136 -19.39 7.54 -8.78
N ASP A 137 -19.89 6.46 -8.18
CA ASP A 137 -20.82 5.53 -8.85
C ASP A 137 -22.31 5.91 -8.63
N GLY A 138 -22.55 7.07 -7.99
CA GLY A 138 -23.87 7.55 -7.60
C GLY A 138 -24.29 7.19 -6.18
N GLU A 139 -23.67 6.17 -5.55
CA GLU A 139 -23.94 5.78 -4.16
C GLU A 139 -22.76 6.11 -3.23
N GLN A 140 -21.54 5.94 -3.72
CA GLN A 140 -20.31 6.12 -2.96
C GLN A 140 -19.18 6.65 -3.85
N LEU A 141 -18.07 7.02 -3.21
CA LEU A 141 -16.83 7.35 -3.90
C LEU A 141 -15.98 6.09 -4.07
N LEU A 142 -15.52 5.88 -5.29
CA LEU A 142 -14.61 4.82 -5.69
C LEU A 142 -13.21 5.39 -5.81
N LEU A 143 -12.22 4.66 -5.29
CA LEU A 143 -10.81 4.95 -5.51
C LEU A 143 -10.28 3.98 -6.57
N ARG A 144 -9.90 4.51 -7.74
CA ARG A 144 -9.39 3.72 -8.87
C ARG A 144 -7.89 3.88 -9.05
N LYS A 145 -7.28 2.91 -9.73
CA LYS A 145 -5.91 3.00 -10.22
C LYS A 145 -5.71 4.22 -11.12
N GLY A 146 -4.49 4.77 -11.10
CA GLY A 146 -4.08 5.77 -12.09
C GLY A 146 -4.01 5.15 -13.50
N VAL A 147 -4.23 5.97 -14.53
CA VAL A 147 -4.15 5.54 -15.95
C VAL A 147 -2.74 5.03 -16.30
N ASP A 148 -1.70 5.59 -15.69
CA ASP A 148 -0.33 5.10 -15.81
C ASP A 148 -0.07 3.93 -14.85
N ALA A 149 -0.23 2.70 -15.33
CA ALA A 149 0.00 1.49 -14.53
C ALA A 149 1.41 1.40 -13.91
N SER A 150 2.42 2.05 -14.50
CA SER A 150 3.78 2.06 -13.96
C SER A 150 3.96 3.02 -12.79
N ARG A 151 3.00 3.95 -12.61
CA ARG A 151 3.00 5.00 -11.59
C ARG A 151 1.82 4.96 -10.66
N ASP A 152 0.85 4.09 -10.89
CA ASP A 152 -0.30 3.88 -10.01
C ASP A 152 0.14 3.86 -8.54
N GLN A 153 -0.55 4.64 -7.72
CA GLN A 153 -0.28 4.79 -6.30
C GLN A 153 -1.48 4.41 -5.43
N SER A 154 -2.55 3.84 -6.01
CA SER A 154 -3.72 3.37 -5.27
C SER A 154 -3.36 2.43 -4.12
N TYR A 155 -2.31 1.61 -4.28
CA TYR A 155 -1.79 0.69 -3.25
C TYR A 155 -1.43 1.40 -1.94
N PHE A 156 -1.01 2.66 -1.97
CA PHE A 156 -0.62 3.40 -0.75
C PHE A 156 -1.78 4.16 -0.09
N LEU A 157 -2.99 4.02 -0.63
CA LEU A 157 -4.16 4.84 -0.29
C LEU A 157 -5.31 4.01 0.27
N TRP A 158 -5.10 2.70 0.51
CA TRP A 158 -6.15 1.80 1.03
C TRP A 158 -6.65 2.19 2.42
N GLY A 159 -5.89 2.98 3.19
CA GLY A 159 -6.30 3.46 4.51
C GLY A 159 -7.20 4.69 4.50
N LEU A 160 -7.51 5.26 3.32
CA LEU A 160 -8.41 6.41 3.21
C LEU A 160 -9.87 6.01 3.45
N GLN A 161 -10.65 6.96 3.93
CA GLN A 161 -12.08 6.83 4.22
C GLN A 161 -12.92 7.68 3.26
N GLN A 162 -14.23 7.41 3.17
CA GLN A 162 -15.15 8.13 2.27
C GLN A 162 -15.14 9.65 2.49
N ASP A 163 -15.07 10.11 3.74
CA ASP A 163 -15.02 11.54 4.08
C ASP A 163 -13.72 12.20 3.61
N ALA A 164 -12.59 11.50 3.72
CA ALA A 164 -11.31 11.93 3.18
C ALA A 164 -11.35 11.98 1.64
N LEU A 165 -11.93 10.96 0.99
CA LEU A 165 -12.07 10.93 -0.47
C LEU A 165 -12.94 12.07 -1.00
N ALA A 166 -14.05 12.38 -0.31
CA ALA A 166 -14.97 13.45 -0.71
C ALA A 166 -14.32 14.83 -0.74
N MET A 167 -13.29 15.02 0.07
CA MET A 167 -12.53 16.28 0.17
C MET A 167 -11.25 16.27 -0.67
N THR A 168 -10.96 15.21 -1.44
CA THR A 168 -9.66 15.02 -2.09
C THR A 168 -9.74 15.11 -3.61
N LEU A 169 -8.82 15.88 -4.19
CA LEU A 169 -8.56 15.94 -5.63
C LEU A 169 -7.23 15.25 -5.98
N MET A 170 -7.22 14.49 -7.06
CA MET A 170 -6.02 13.82 -7.61
C MET A 170 -5.83 14.21 -9.09
N PRO A 171 -5.28 15.41 -9.37
CA PRO A 171 -5.29 15.97 -10.73
C PRO A 171 -4.50 15.15 -11.76
N LEU A 172 -3.58 14.30 -11.30
CA LEU A 172 -2.68 13.52 -12.14
C LEU A 172 -3.16 12.10 -12.44
N GLY A 173 -4.26 11.66 -11.81
CA GLY A 173 -4.76 10.28 -11.95
C GLY A 173 -5.05 9.86 -13.39
N GLY A 174 -5.49 10.80 -14.22
CA GLY A 174 -5.79 10.61 -15.63
C GLY A 174 -4.62 10.84 -16.60
N MET A 175 -3.38 10.97 -16.10
CA MET A 175 -2.21 11.35 -16.91
C MET A 175 -1.08 10.34 -16.82
N HIS A 176 -0.37 10.14 -17.92
CA HIS A 176 0.92 9.48 -17.94
C HIS A 176 2.01 10.37 -17.40
N LYS A 177 3.05 9.76 -16.81
CA LYS A 177 4.20 10.53 -16.27
C LYS A 177 4.88 11.41 -17.31
N SER A 178 4.96 10.93 -18.55
CA SER A 178 5.51 11.68 -19.68
C SER A 178 4.75 12.98 -19.92
N GLU A 179 3.42 12.96 -19.82
CA GLU A 179 2.55 14.12 -19.99
C GLU A 179 2.73 15.12 -18.84
N VAL A 180 2.85 14.63 -17.61
CA VAL A 180 3.14 15.47 -16.44
C VAL A 180 4.48 16.20 -16.60
N ARG A 181 5.54 15.50 -17.04
CA ARG A 181 6.83 16.13 -17.32
C ARG A 181 6.74 17.15 -18.45
N GLU A 182 5.94 16.87 -19.48
CA GLU A 182 5.76 17.82 -20.58
C GLU A 182 5.04 19.09 -20.14
N VAL A 183 4.01 18.98 -19.29
CA VAL A 183 3.37 20.15 -18.67
C VAL A 183 4.37 20.96 -17.86
N ALA A 184 5.23 20.29 -17.08
CA ALA A 184 6.28 20.95 -16.33
C ALA A 184 7.28 21.70 -17.22
N ARG A 185 7.70 21.10 -18.35
CA ARG A 185 8.60 21.76 -19.33
C ARG A 185 7.97 22.97 -19.99
N ARG A 186 6.71 22.86 -20.42
CA ARG A 186 5.98 23.97 -21.06
C ARG A 186 5.89 25.19 -20.15
N HIS A 187 5.82 24.96 -18.84
CA HIS A 187 5.79 26.01 -17.82
C HIS A 187 7.17 26.41 -17.27
N GLY A 188 8.26 25.87 -17.84
CA GLY A 188 9.62 26.20 -17.43
C GLY A 188 9.95 25.76 -15.99
N LEU A 189 9.27 24.75 -15.45
CA LEU A 189 9.47 24.31 -14.08
C LEU A 189 10.86 23.64 -13.93
N LYS A 190 11.68 24.13 -13.00
CA LYS A 190 12.98 23.54 -12.66
C LYS A 190 12.87 22.07 -12.24
N THR A 191 11.72 21.70 -11.67
CA THR A 191 11.44 20.36 -11.19
C THR A 191 11.17 19.35 -12.31
N ALA A 192 10.97 19.78 -13.56
CA ALA A 192 10.58 18.92 -14.69
C ALA A 192 11.49 17.69 -14.88
N GLU A 193 12.80 17.86 -14.71
CA GLU A 193 13.79 16.78 -14.89
C GLU A 193 14.30 16.20 -13.56
N LYS A 194 13.78 16.67 -12.42
CA LYS A 194 14.18 16.19 -11.10
C LYS A 194 13.87 14.69 -10.99
N ALA A 195 14.81 13.94 -10.45
CA ALA A 195 14.62 12.52 -10.17
C ALA A 195 13.54 12.34 -9.09
N GLU A 196 12.81 11.25 -9.16
CA GLU A 196 11.81 10.90 -8.14
C GLU A 196 12.48 10.19 -6.98
N SER A 197 11.99 10.46 -5.77
CA SER A 197 12.36 9.67 -4.60
C SER A 197 11.52 8.39 -4.59
N ARG A 198 12.16 7.23 -4.79
CA ARG A 198 11.52 5.90 -4.74
C ARG A 198 11.79 5.15 -3.44
N GLU A 199 12.72 5.64 -2.64
CA GLU A 199 13.17 5.06 -1.38
C GLU A 199 12.28 5.50 -0.22
N ILE A 200 12.33 4.76 0.89
CA ILE A 200 11.69 5.16 2.14
C ILE A 200 12.30 6.49 2.57
N CYS A 201 11.44 7.47 2.82
CA CYS A 201 11.85 8.86 2.80
C CYS A 201 12.83 9.28 3.92
N PHE A 202 12.83 8.58 5.06
CA PHE A 202 13.74 8.80 6.18
C PHE A 202 14.91 7.80 6.25
N VAL A 203 14.93 6.82 5.35
CA VAL A 203 16.03 5.84 5.24
C VAL A 203 16.94 6.30 4.11
N ALA A 204 18.15 6.72 4.46
CA ALA A 204 19.13 7.14 3.47
C ALA A 204 19.71 5.91 2.73
N ASP A 205 19.99 6.08 1.44
CA ASP A 205 20.70 5.11 0.58
C ASP A 205 20.08 3.70 0.52
N ASP A 206 18.78 3.60 0.80
CA ASP A 206 18.04 2.32 0.90
C ASP A 206 18.63 1.35 1.95
N ASP A 207 19.39 1.88 2.92
CA ASP A 207 20.05 1.10 3.96
C ASP A 207 19.30 1.21 5.30
N TYR A 208 18.20 0.47 5.39
CA TYR A 208 17.43 0.39 6.64
C TYR A 208 18.21 -0.31 7.77
N HIS A 209 19.21 -1.15 7.45
CA HIS A 209 20.04 -1.79 8.46
C HIS A 209 20.84 -0.75 9.22
N ARG A 210 21.46 0.20 8.50
CA ARG A 210 22.14 1.33 9.11
C ARG A 210 21.17 2.18 9.94
N PHE A 211 19.99 2.47 9.41
CA PHE A 211 18.99 3.24 10.16
C PHE A 211 18.63 2.58 11.51
N LEU A 212 18.39 1.26 11.52
CA LEU A 212 18.07 0.52 12.74
C LEU A 212 19.26 0.48 13.72
N ARG A 213 20.50 0.29 13.23
CA ARG A 213 21.71 0.36 14.06
C ARG A 213 21.88 1.74 14.69
N ASP A 214 21.81 2.80 13.90
CA ASP A 214 21.95 4.18 14.37
C ASP A 214 20.84 4.53 15.39
N TRP A 215 19.65 3.97 15.23
CA TRP A 215 18.55 4.09 16.18
C TRP A 215 18.84 3.41 17.51
N ASP A 216 19.25 2.14 17.49
CA ASP A 216 19.57 1.37 18.69
C ASP A 216 20.77 1.95 19.43
N ASP A 217 21.81 2.41 18.72
CA ASP A 217 22.98 3.07 19.30
C ASP A 217 22.61 4.34 20.08
N LYS A 218 21.72 5.18 19.51
CA LYS A 218 21.19 6.37 20.20
C LYS A 218 20.42 6.03 21.47
N GLN A 219 19.72 4.90 21.46
CA GLN A 219 18.95 4.40 22.61
C GLN A 219 19.79 3.54 23.57
N LYS A 220 21.07 3.29 23.23
CA LYS A 220 21.99 2.40 23.97
C LYS A 220 21.43 0.97 24.10
N ILE A 221 20.73 0.51 23.07
CA ILE A 221 20.22 -0.85 22.97
C ILE A 221 21.35 -1.71 22.37
N PRO A 222 21.79 -2.77 23.07
CA PRO A 222 22.86 -3.64 22.56
C PRO A 222 22.38 -4.49 21.38
N ALA A 223 23.29 -4.81 20.46
CA ALA A 223 23.03 -5.79 19.42
C ALA A 223 22.68 -7.17 20.03
N ALA A 224 21.72 -7.86 19.41
CA ALA A 224 21.23 -9.16 19.86
C ALA A 224 21.53 -10.23 18.80
N PRO A 225 22.77 -10.73 18.70
CA PRO A 225 23.11 -11.78 17.76
C PRO A 225 22.39 -13.09 18.11
N GLY A 226 22.07 -13.88 17.09
CA GLY A 226 21.28 -15.10 17.23
C GLY A 226 21.58 -16.13 16.14
N ASP A 227 20.83 -17.23 16.15
CA ASP A 227 21.09 -18.38 15.28
C ASP A 227 20.34 -18.25 13.94
N ILE A 228 21.02 -18.59 12.85
CA ILE A 228 20.34 -18.91 11.58
C ILE A 228 20.14 -20.43 11.55
N VAL A 229 18.89 -20.88 11.47
CA VAL A 229 18.50 -22.29 11.56
C VAL A 229 17.76 -22.76 10.32
N ASP A 230 17.81 -24.06 10.02
CA ASP A 230 16.90 -24.67 9.05
C ASP A 230 15.50 -24.96 9.64
N GLN A 231 14.59 -25.48 8.82
CA GLN A 231 13.24 -25.86 9.24
C GLN A 231 13.20 -27.01 10.26
N GLN A 232 14.29 -27.75 10.44
CA GLN A 232 14.44 -28.81 11.44
C GLN A 232 15.08 -28.27 12.73
N GLY A 233 15.47 -27.00 12.77
CA GLY A 233 16.12 -26.34 13.90
C GLY A 233 17.64 -26.57 13.96
N ALA A 234 18.26 -27.12 12.91
CA ALA A 234 19.71 -27.25 12.88
C ALA A 234 20.35 -25.88 12.63
N VAL A 235 21.32 -25.52 13.47
CA VAL A 235 22.04 -24.24 13.36
C VAL A 235 22.99 -24.30 12.16
N LEU A 236 22.80 -23.39 11.20
CA LEU A 236 23.61 -23.24 10.01
C LEU A 236 24.63 -22.11 10.12
N GLY A 237 24.37 -21.12 10.98
CA GLY A 237 25.26 -20.00 11.24
C GLY A 237 24.70 -19.02 12.26
N GLN A 238 25.21 -17.79 12.26
CA GLN A 238 24.84 -16.72 13.19
C GLN A 238 24.44 -15.46 12.42
N HIS A 239 23.60 -14.64 13.03
CA HIS A 239 23.21 -13.32 12.53
C HIS A 239 23.47 -12.22 13.56
N GLU A 240 23.48 -10.96 13.11
CA GLU A 240 23.70 -9.78 13.98
C GLU A 240 22.41 -9.27 14.65
N GLY A 241 21.25 -9.70 14.16
CA GLY A 241 19.93 -9.39 14.74
C GLY A 241 18.81 -9.76 13.77
N THR A 242 17.68 -10.25 14.29
CA THR A 242 16.52 -10.67 13.47
C THR A 242 15.93 -9.53 12.63
N ALA A 243 16.00 -8.29 13.14
CA ALA A 243 15.50 -7.08 12.49
C ALA A 243 16.17 -6.75 11.14
N TYR A 244 17.31 -7.37 10.82
CA TYR A 244 18.04 -7.14 9.55
C TYR A 244 17.62 -8.10 8.43
N TYR A 245 16.58 -8.90 8.65
CA TYR A 245 16.14 -9.90 7.70
C TYR A 245 14.69 -9.66 7.29
N THR A 246 14.35 -10.11 6.09
CA THR A 246 12.98 -10.04 5.54
C THR A 246 12.64 -11.36 4.89
N ILE A 247 11.39 -11.80 5.02
CA ILE A 247 10.92 -13.04 4.39
C ILE A 247 11.14 -12.98 2.86
N GLY A 248 11.73 -14.06 2.34
CA GLY A 248 12.14 -14.22 0.94
C GLY A 248 13.53 -13.65 0.62
N GLN A 249 14.24 -13.07 1.59
CA GLN A 249 15.61 -12.59 1.42
C GLN A 249 16.57 -13.74 1.17
N ARG A 250 17.44 -13.58 0.16
CA ARG A 250 18.49 -14.54 -0.22
C ARG A 250 19.91 -14.05 0.12
N ARG A 251 20.17 -12.76 -0.09
CA ARG A 251 21.50 -12.17 0.08
C ARG A 251 21.71 -11.74 1.53
N GLY A 252 22.97 -11.62 1.95
CA GLY A 252 23.31 -11.16 3.31
C GLY A 252 23.09 -12.19 4.42
N LEU A 253 22.89 -13.47 4.09
CA LEU A 253 22.79 -14.55 5.07
C LEU A 253 24.14 -14.95 5.68
N GLY A 254 25.25 -14.70 4.97
CA GLY A 254 26.59 -15.09 5.43
C GLY A 254 26.84 -16.61 5.49
N LEU A 255 25.96 -17.42 4.88
CA LEU A 255 26.03 -18.88 4.90
C LEU A 255 26.65 -19.45 3.62
N SER A 256 27.44 -20.52 3.77
CA SER A 256 27.88 -21.37 2.66
C SER A 256 27.05 -22.65 2.65
N HIS A 257 26.18 -22.81 1.65
CA HIS A 257 25.30 -23.97 1.54
C HIS A 257 25.26 -24.51 0.09
N PRO A 258 25.11 -25.84 -0.14
CA PRO A 258 25.10 -26.42 -1.49
C PRO A 258 24.02 -25.87 -2.41
N THR A 259 22.90 -25.43 -1.83
CA THR A 259 21.76 -24.83 -2.54
C THR A 259 21.48 -23.42 -2.01
N PRO A 260 20.90 -22.52 -2.83
CA PRO A 260 20.46 -21.21 -2.37
C PRO A 260 19.42 -21.34 -1.25
N LEU A 261 19.66 -20.65 -0.14
CA LEU A 261 18.73 -20.54 0.98
C LEU A 261 18.05 -19.17 0.99
N TYR A 262 16.83 -19.17 1.49
CA TYR A 262 15.99 -17.98 1.65
C TYR A 262 15.46 -17.90 3.08
N VAL A 263 15.28 -16.70 3.62
CA VAL A 263 14.57 -16.47 4.88
C VAL A 263 13.12 -16.88 4.70
N LEU A 264 12.69 -17.92 5.41
CA LEU A 264 11.32 -18.40 5.41
C LEU A 264 10.49 -17.73 6.49
N ASP A 265 11.08 -17.52 7.66
CA ASP A 265 10.41 -16.99 8.84
C ASP A 265 11.43 -16.32 9.79
N ILE A 266 10.95 -15.44 10.66
CA ILE A 266 11.75 -14.70 11.63
C ILE A 266 11.10 -14.87 13.00
N ASP A 267 11.71 -15.71 13.82
CA ASP A 267 11.29 -15.97 15.20
C ASP A 267 12.03 -14.99 16.12
N ALA A 268 11.44 -13.79 16.27
CA ALA A 268 12.01 -12.73 17.09
C ALA A 268 12.06 -13.10 18.58
N ASP A 269 11.10 -13.89 19.07
CA ASP A 269 11.01 -14.29 20.48
C ASP A 269 12.16 -15.21 20.89
N ASN A 270 12.54 -16.15 20.02
CA ASN A 270 13.69 -17.03 20.24
C ASN A 270 15.00 -16.52 19.59
N ASN A 271 14.97 -15.33 19.00
CA ASN A 271 16.09 -14.71 18.28
C ASN A 271 16.70 -15.63 17.21
N ARG A 272 15.85 -16.13 16.30
CA ARG A 272 16.24 -17.04 15.22
C ARG A 272 15.75 -16.55 13.86
N VAL A 273 16.59 -16.75 12.85
CA VAL A 273 16.21 -16.59 11.45
C VAL A 273 16.10 -17.98 10.82
N ILE A 274 14.91 -18.33 10.35
CA ILE A 274 14.63 -19.65 9.78
C ILE A 274 14.84 -19.56 8.27
N VAL A 275 15.68 -20.43 7.72
CA VAL A 275 15.99 -20.47 6.29
C VAL A 275 15.68 -21.83 5.66
N GLY A 276 15.43 -21.83 4.37
CA GLY A 276 15.20 -23.05 3.61
C GLY A 276 15.15 -22.79 2.11
N ASP A 277 14.58 -23.75 1.39
CA ASP A 277 14.49 -23.67 -0.06
C ASP A 277 13.42 -22.68 -0.55
N ASP A 278 13.49 -22.36 -1.84
CA ASP A 278 12.56 -21.42 -2.48
C ASP A 278 11.11 -21.90 -2.48
N SER A 279 10.90 -23.23 -2.51
CA SER A 279 9.57 -23.82 -2.61
C SER A 279 8.78 -23.68 -1.31
N ALA A 280 9.49 -23.61 -0.17
CA ALA A 280 8.91 -23.37 1.15
C ALA A 280 8.36 -21.93 1.32
N LEU A 281 8.67 -21.00 0.42
CA LEU A 281 8.11 -19.63 0.43
C LEU A 281 6.72 -19.53 -0.22
N LEU A 282 6.23 -20.60 -0.86
CA LEU A 282 4.98 -20.60 -1.59
C LEU A 282 3.81 -20.94 -0.66
N THR A 283 2.89 -19.98 -0.47
CA THR A 283 1.65 -20.19 0.27
C THR A 283 0.43 -20.00 -0.64
N SER A 284 -0.64 -20.76 -0.39
CA SER A 284 -1.95 -20.53 -1.00
C SER A 284 -2.85 -19.65 -0.15
N GLU A 285 -2.49 -19.38 1.10
CA GLU A 285 -3.36 -18.67 2.04
C GLU A 285 -2.59 -17.65 2.88
N MET A 286 -3.29 -16.60 3.30
CA MET A 286 -2.82 -15.65 4.31
C MET A 286 -3.99 -15.05 5.09
N THR A 287 -3.68 -14.49 6.26
CA THR A 287 -4.62 -13.70 7.05
C THR A 287 -4.25 -12.22 6.99
N VAL A 288 -5.26 -11.38 6.82
CA VAL A 288 -5.11 -9.93 6.78
C VAL A 288 -5.96 -9.33 7.88
N GLU A 289 -5.32 -8.56 8.77
CA GLU A 289 -5.95 -7.87 9.89
C GLU A 289 -6.08 -6.36 9.64
N SER A 290 -6.84 -5.69 10.50
CA SER A 290 -7.04 -4.24 10.45
C SER A 290 -7.53 -3.80 9.06
N VAL A 291 -8.44 -4.60 8.48
CA VAL A 291 -8.94 -4.36 7.15
C VAL A 291 -9.74 -3.06 7.14
N ASN A 292 -9.35 -2.18 6.22
CA ASN A 292 -10.11 -1.00 5.86
C ASN A 292 -10.74 -1.18 4.49
N TRP A 293 -12.05 -0.98 4.41
CA TRP A 293 -12.81 -0.99 3.18
C TRP A 293 -13.10 0.45 2.76
N ILE A 294 -12.77 0.78 1.50
CA ILE A 294 -12.99 2.14 0.97
C ILE A 294 -14.48 2.42 0.87
N GLY A 295 -15.27 1.46 0.39
CA GLY A 295 -16.71 1.58 0.19
C GLY A 295 -17.46 0.39 0.78
N ARG A 296 -18.76 0.31 0.49
CA ARG A 296 -19.60 -0.85 0.78
C ARG A 296 -19.14 -2.03 -0.06
N ILE A 297 -18.95 -3.16 0.61
CA ILE A 297 -18.52 -4.41 -0.02
C ILE A 297 -19.51 -5.50 0.41
N PRO A 298 -19.87 -6.43 -0.49
CA PRO A 298 -20.82 -7.49 -0.21
C PRO A 298 -20.15 -8.64 0.57
N LEU A 299 -19.52 -8.32 1.70
CA LEU A 299 -18.99 -9.28 2.64
C LEU A 299 -19.66 -9.04 3.99
N GLU A 300 -20.50 -9.99 4.44
CA GLU A 300 -21.07 -9.95 5.79
C GLU A 300 -20.11 -10.60 6.78
N GLU A 301 -19.97 -10.03 7.99
CA GLU A 301 -19.25 -10.71 9.06
C GLU A 301 -20.04 -11.95 9.51
N PRO A 302 -19.37 -13.09 9.77
CA PRO A 302 -20.06 -14.26 10.30
C PRO A 302 -20.70 -13.91 11.63
N THR A 303 -22.04 -13.95 11.70
CA THR A 303 -22.73 -13.78 13.00
C THR A 303 -22.27 -14.88 13.95
N ALA A 304 -21.93 -14.52 15.19
CA ALA A 304 -21.30 -15.38 16.21
C ALA A 304 -22.16 -16.57 16.72
N SER A 305 -23.08 -17.11 15.91
CA SER A 305 -24.06 -18.14 16.32
C SER A 305 -23.95 -19.50 15.62
N CYS A 306 -22.98 -19.73 14.74
CA CYS A 306 -22.82 -21.04 14.09
C CYS A 306 -21.90 -21.97 14.91
N GLY A 307 -22.52 -22.95 15.58
CA GLY A 307 -21.84 -24.10 16.18
C GLY A 307 -21.07 -24.96 15.16
N PRO A 308 -20.30 -25.96 15.63
CA PRO A 308 -19.31 -26.64 14.79
C PRO A 308 -19.95 -27.32 13.56
N PRO A 309 -19.27 -27.32 12.40
CA PRO A 309 -19.81 -27.88 11.18
C PRO A 309 -20.02 -29.39 11.33
N GLY A 310 -21.26 -29.85 11.08
CA GLY A 310 -21.61 -31.26 11.04
C GLY A 310 -20.90 -32.00 9.90
N PRO A 311 -20.73 -33.33 9.99
CA PRO A 311 -19.89 -34.07 9.08
C PRO A 311 -20.42 -34.06 7.64
N SER A 312 -19.51 -33.74 6.71
CA SER A 312 -19.67 -33.75 5.26
C SER A 312 -20.28 -35.07 4.75
N ARG A 313 -21.39 -34.97 4.00
CA ARG A 313 -21.93 -36.09 3.21
C ARG A 313 -21.34 -36.03 1.80
N LEU A 314 -20.47 -36.98 1.49
CA LEU A 314 -19.99 -37.23 0.13
C LEU A 314 -21.15 -37.56 -0.82
N PRO A 315 -21.16 -37.05 -2.07
CA PRO A 315 -22.19 -37.37 -3.05
C PRO A 315 -22.00 -38.81 -3.59
N ARG A 316 -23.11 -39.55 -3.67
CA ARG A 316 -23.16 -40.90 -4.26
C ARG A 316 -23.07 -40.83 -5.79
N ARG A 317 -22.30 -41.74 -6.39
CA ARG A 317 -22.17 -41.95 -7.85
C ARG A 317 -23.52 -42.26 -8.52
N PRO A 318 -23.76 -41.82 -9.77
CA PRO A 318 -24.91 -42.24 -10.55
C PRO A 318 -24.66 -43.59 -11.25
N ALA A 319 -25.71 -44.43 -11.31
CA ALA A 319 -25.74 -45.68 -12.04
C ALA A 319 -26.17 -45.47 -13.50
N GLN A 320 -25.59 -46.26 -14.41
CA GLN A 320 -25.90 -46.32 -15.84
C GLN A 320 -27.15 -47.17 -16.11
N SER A 321 -27.98 -46.78 -17.09
CA SER A 321 -28.41 -47.60 -18.26
C SER A 321 -29.74 -47.13 -18.86
N GLY A 322 -29.84 -47.07 -20.21
CA GLY A 322 -31.12 -47.19 -20.94
C GLY A 322 -31.39 -46.15 -22.04
N THR A 323 -31.09 -46.51 -23.29
CA THR A 323 -31.47 -45.84 -24.57
C THR A 323 -32.88 -46.29 -25.05
N PRO A 324 -33.41 -45.85 -26.23
CA PRO A 324 -33.76 -44.49 -26.69
C PRO A 324 -35.19 -44.45 -27.31
N ARG A 325 -35.73 -43.29 -27.71
CA ARG A 325 -36.71 -43.17 -28.82
C ARG A 325 -36.90 -41.72 -29.33
N ASN A 326 -37.05 -41.64 -30.66
CA ASN A 326 -37.19 -40.51 -31.57
C ASN A 326 -38.45 -39.63 -31.37
N ASP A 327 -38.39 -38.35 -31.77
CA ASP A 327 -39.07 -37.83 -32.99
C ASP A 327 -38.88 -36.29 -33.21
N ASN A 328 -38.47 -35.93 -34.43
CA ASN A 328 -38.81 -34.78 -35.32
C ASN A 328 -38.89 -33.29 -34.84
N THR A 329 -37.89 -32.50 -35.29
CA THR A 329 -37.86 -31.15 -35.97
C THR A 329 -39.11 -30.23 -36.08
N PRO A 330 -38.98 -28.91 -36.43
CA PRO A 330 -37.84 -27.95 -36.36
C PRO A 330 -38.21 -26.51 -35.87
N ASP A 331 -37.22 -25.62 -35.92
CA ASP A 331 -37.27 -24.15 -36.08
C ASP A 331 -37.40 -23.18 -34.87
N ASP A 332 -36.36 -22.35 -34.81
CA ASP A 332 -36.37 -20.87 -34.77
C ASP A 332 -35.92 -20.08 -33.52
N ALA A 333 -34.96 -19.21 -33.82
CA ALA A 333 -34.73 -17.85 -33.33
C ALA A 333 -34.52 -17.54 -31.84
N SER A 334 -33.32 -16.97 -31.59
CA SER A 334 -33.09 -15.75 -30.79
C SER A 334 -33.51 -15.73 -29.32
N SER A 335 -32.51 -15.81 -28.43
CA SER A 335 -32.29 -14.85 -27.34
C SER A 335 -31.09 -15.30 -26.51
N LEU A 336 -30.09 -14.43 -26.41
CA LEU A 336 -29.05 -14.54 -25.39
C LEU A 336 -29.73 -14.36 -24.02
N PRO A 337 -29.58 -15.29 -23.06
CA PRO A 337 -30.13 -15.05 -21.74
C PRO A 337 -29.23 -14.05 -21.01
N GLU A 338 -29.80 -12.90 -20.69
CA GLU A 338 -29.32 -12.00 -19.65
C GLU A 338 -28.93 -12.82 -18.42
N ARG A 339 -27.69 -12.66 -17.95
CA ARG A 339 -27.26 -13.21 -16.66
C ARG A 339 -28.02 -12.47 -15.57
N SER A 340 -29.15 -13.04 -15.17
CA SER A 340 -29.85 -12.65 -13.96
C SER A 340 -28.90 -12.82 -12.77
N ARG A 341 -28.73 -11.75 -12.00
CA ARG A 341 -28.09 -11.75 -10.69
C ARG A 341 -28.93 -12.61 -9.76
N GLY A 342 -28.58 -13.90 -9.67
CA GLY A 342 -29.02 -14.76 -8.60
C GLY A 342 -28.14 -14.53 -7.39
N ALA A 343 -28.71 -13.94 -6.34
CA ALA A 343 -28.08 -13.90 -5.02
C ALA A 343 -27.77 -15.33 -4.57
N THR A 344 -26.49 -15.64 -4.44
CA THR A 344 -26.00 -16.86 -3.79
C THR A 344 -25.52 -16.45 -2.40
N ASN A 345 -25.80 -17.27 -1.38
CA ASN A 345 -25.20 -17.18 -0.06
C ASN A 345 -23.70 -17.49 -0.17
N ASP A 346 -22.90 -16.58 -0.72
CA ASP A 346 -21.46 -16.72 -0.79
C ASP A 346 -20.83 -15.74 0.21
N ASP A 347 -20.40 -16.26 1.36
CA ASP A 347 -19.52 -15.57 2.33
C ASP A 347 -18.09 -15.32 1.76
N THR A 348 -17.96 -15.36 0.43
CA THR A 348 -16.72 -15.35 -0.33
C THR A 348 -16.77 -14.29 -1.43
N LEU A 349 -15.74 -13.46 -1.52
CA LEU A 349 -15.60 -12.44 -2.57
C LEU A 349 -14.37 -12.73 -3.43
N ASN A 350 -14.56 -12.87 -4.75
CA ASN A 350 -13.46 -12.99 -5.71
C ASN A 350 -12.86 -11.61 -6.00
N VAL A 351 -11.55 -11.47 -5.88
CA VAL A 351 -10.82 -10.20 -6.07
C VAL A 351 -9.42 -10.44 -6.64
N TYR A 352 -8.76 -9.35 -7.01
CA TYR A 352 -7.31 -9.32 -7.21
C TYR A 352 -6.60 -8.77 -5.97
N VAL A 353 -5.57 -9.45 -5.49
CA VAL A 353 -4.82 -9.07 -4.29
C VAL A 353 -3.38 -8.74 -4.62
N LYS A 354 -2.91 -7.57 -4.17
CA LYS A 354 -1.48 -7.21 -4.13
C LYS A 354 -0.94 -7.38 -2.73
N ILE A 355 0.10 -8.21 -2.57
CA ILE A 355 0.81 -8.42 -1.30
C ILE A 355 1.99 -7.46 -1.09
N ARG A 356 2.44 -6.79 -2.16
CA ARG A 356 3.48 -5.75 -2.16
C ARG A 356 3.24 -4.78 -3.33
N TYR A 357 3.72 -3.55 -3.22
CA TYR A 357 3.47 -2.50 -4.22
C TYR A 357 3.83 -2.91 -5.66
N GLN A 358 5.04 -3.44 -5.85
CA GLN A 358 5.59 -3.83 -7.16
C GLN A 358 5.21 -5.25 -7.58
N HIS A 359 4.53 -6.00 -6.73
CA HIS A 359 4.10 -7.36 -7.07
C HIS A 359 2.87 -7.30 -7.99
N PRO A 360 2.78 -8.12 -9.04
CA PRO A 360 1.53 -8.29 -9.77
C PRO A 360 0.39 -8.68 -8.82
N ALA A 361 -0.81 -8.20 -9.12
CA ALA A 361 -1.98 -8.65 -8.38
C ALA A 361 -2.28 -10.11 -8.76
N ALA A 362 -2.73 -10.90 -7.79
CA ALA A 362 -3.09 -12.30 -7.98
C ALA A 362 -4.58 -12.51 -7.68
N GLU A 363 -5.23 -13.39 -8.43
CA GLU A 363 -6.61 -13.80 -8.19
C GLU A 363 -6.70 -14.54 -6.85
N ALA A 364 -7.69 -14.15 -6.03
CA ALA A 364 -7.94 -14.75 -4.74
C ALA A 364 -9.41 -14.64 -4.33
N GLN A 365 -9.77 -15.48 -3.36
CA GLN A 365 -11.04 -15.44 -2.65
C GLN A 365 -10.82 -14.84 -1.26
N LEU A 366 -11.68 -13.90 -0.88
CA LEU A 366 -11.74 -13.30 0.46
C LEU A 366 -12.89 -13.89 1.24
N VAL A 367 -12.64 -14.25 2.49
CA VAL A 367 -13.67 -14.63 3.46
C VAL A 367 -13.51 -13.75 4.69
N SER A 368 -14.58 -13.04 5.06
CA SER A 368 -14.61 -12.26 6.30
C SER A 368 -14.56 -13.18 7.51
N LEU A 369 -13.69 -12.85 8.45
CA LEU A 369 -13.63 -13.44 9.78
C LEU A 369 -14.20 -12.43 10.80
N THR A 370 -13.85 -12.56 12.08
CA THR A 370 -14.21 -11.56 13.11
C THR A 370 -13.20 -10.42 13.16
N ASP A 371 -13.56 -9.31 13.81
CA ASP A 371 -12.64 -8.24 14.21
C ASP A 371 -11.89 -7.56 13.04
N ASN A 372 -12.60 -7.27 11.93
CA ASN A 372 -12.01 -6.69 10.71
C ASN A 372 -10.83 -7.52 10.16
N THR A 373 -10.93 -8.83 10.25
CA THR A 373 -9.94 -9.77 9.73
C THR A 373 -10.53 -10.50 8.52
N VAL A 374 -9.69 -10.73 7.51
CA VAL A 374 -10.06 -11.46 6.29
C VAL A 374 -9.07 -12.60 6.05
N ARG A 375 -9.59 -13.78 5.71
CA ARG A 375 -8.77 -14.85 5.12
C ARG A 375 -8.72 -14.65 3.61
N VAL A 376 -7.51 -14.74 3.06
CA VAL A 376 -7.27 -14.69 1.61
C VAL A 376 -6.79 -16.05 1.16
N THR A 377 -7.46 -16.63 0.18
CA THR A 377 -7.03 -17.87 -0.50
C THR A 377 -6.73 -17.57 -1.96
N PHE A 378 -5.47 -17.71 -2.36
CA PHE A 378 -5.02 -17.46 -3.72
C PHE A 378 -5.26 -18.66 -4.63
N ASP A 379 -5.68 -18.39 -5.86
CA ASP A 379 -5.88 -19.43 -6.88
C ASP A 379 -4.52 -20.01 -7.34
N THR A 380 -3.49 -19.19 -7.34
CA THR A 380 -2.10 -19.59 -7.57
C THR A 380 -1.25 -19.24 -6.35
N LYS A 381 -0.42 -20.18 -5.88
CA LYS A 381 0.45 -19.94 -4.72
C LYS A 381 1.31 -18.70 -4.90
N GLN A 382 1.32 -17.85 -3.87
CA GLN A 382 2.12 -16.63 -3.83
C GLN A 382 3.41 -16.86 -3.07
N ARG A 383 4.49 -16.27 -3.57
CA ARG A 383 5.83 -16.40 -3.00
C ARG A 383 6.09 -15.28 -1.98
N ALA A 384 6.64 -15.64 -0.83
CA ALA A 384 7.15 -14.70 0.17
C ALA A 384 6.09 -13.66 0.63
N VAL A 385 4.90 -14.15 0.97
CA VAL A 385 3.93 -13.37 1.76
C VAL A 385 4.60 -13.00 3.09
N THR A 386 4.54 -11.73 3.49
CA THR A 386 5.39 -11.19 4.57
C THR A 386 4.56 -10.41 5.59
N PRO A 387 4.53 -10.86 6.85
CA PRO A 387 3.85 -10.14 7.92
C PRO A 387 4.33 -8.70 8.07
N GLY A 388 3.40 -7.79 8.34
CA GLY A 388 3.65 -6.34 8.42
C GLY A 388 3.55 -5.58 7.09
N GLN A 389 3.60 -6.27 5.94
CA GLN A 389 3.29 -5.66 4.64
C GLN A 389 1.77 -5.45 4.50
N SER A 390 1.38 -4.62 3.54
CA SER A 390 -0.04 -4.44 3.22
C SER A 390 -0.51 -5.44 2.17
N ALA A 391 -1.65 -6.07 2.43
CA ALA A 391 -2.46 -6.74 1.42
C ALA A 391 -3.54 -5.78 0.94
N VAL A 392 -3.67 -5.62 -0.37
CA VAL A 392 -4.57 -4.64 -0.98
C VAL A 392 -5.46 -5.33 -2.00
N PHE A 393 -6.77 -5.09 -1.92
CA PHE A 393 -7.81 -5.80 -2.64
C PHE A 393 -8.41 -4.93 -3.74
N TYR A 394 -8.54 -5.49 -4.94
CA TYR A 394 -9.04 -4.79 -6.12
C TYR A 394 -10.14 -5.59 -6.81
N ASP A 395 -11.13 -4.88 -7.33
CA ASP A 395 -12.03 -5.35 -8.38
C ASP A 395 -11.61 -4.62 -9.66
N ASP A 396 -10.94 -5.33 -10.56
CA ASP A 396 -10.23 -4.77 -11.72
C ASP A 396 -9.32 -3.56 -11.36
N ASP A 397 -9.77 -2.35 -11.66
CA ASP A 397 -9.07 -1.09 -11.41
C ASP A 397 -9.57 -0.34 -10.17
N VAL A 398 -10.66 -0.80 -9.54
CA VAL A 398 -11.24 -0.22 -8.32
C VAL A 398 -10.54 -0.82 -7.10
N LEU A 399 -10.00 0.04 -6.24
CA LEU A 399 -9.49 -0.32 -4.94
C LEU A 399 -10.67 -0.54 -3.98
N LEU A 400 -10.86 -1.79 -3.56
CA LEU A 400 -11.88 -2.16 -2.59
C LEU A 400 -11.43 -1.82 -1.16
N GLY A 401 -10.16 -2.07 -0.85
CA GLY A 401 -9.62 -1.87 0.49
C GLY A 401 -8.26 -2.52 0.68
N GLY A 402 -7.85 -2.66 1.93
CA GLY A 402 -6.61 -3.34 2.29
C GLY A 402 -6.45 -3.50 3.79
N GLY A 403 -5.38 -4.17 4.19
CA GLY A 403 -5.04 -4.38 5.59
C GLY A 403 -3.60 -4.86 5.75
N LEU A 404 -3.26 -5.31 6.96
CA LEU A 404 -1.91 -5.77 7.30
C LEU A 404 -1.85 -7.29 7.29
N ILE A 405 -0.87 -7.83 6.57
CA ILE A 405 -0.57 -9.26 6.53
C ILE A 405 -0.05 -9.70 7.90
N ARG A 406 -0.54 -10.84 8.39
CA ARG A 406 -0.09 -11.48 9.63
C ARG A 406 0.61 -12.80 9.43
#